data_AF-A0A3B9F8Z2-F1
#
_entry.id   AF-A0A3B9F8Z2-F1
#
_cell.length_a   1.000
_cell.length_b   1.000
_cell.length_c   1.000
_cell.angle_alpha   90.00
_cell.angle_beta   90.00
_cell.angle_gamma   90.00
#
_symmetry.space_group_name_H-M   'P 1'
#
loop_
_entity.id
_entity.type
_entity.pdbx_description
1 polymer ?
#
loop_
_entity_poly.entity_id
_entity_poly.type
_entity_poly.pdbx_seq_one_letter_code
_entity_poly.pdbx_strand_id
1 'polypeptide(L)'
;MASKQEVKKYLAHWFQLGMVVVPSRGGITLSPKIVIAGGKYSKEFEQCWQQVISSPRTKDYYLEGTDQTINELLTPAWEIVECSRCNMPIAMHSKGMPTEICPCHYLKTWPNTDVPSPRCPVDSRVHLQYICNRLVTKIM
;
A
#
# COMPACT_ATOMS: atom_id res chain seq x y z
N MET A 1 7.66 13.14 3.61
CA MET A 1 6.22 13.24 3.26
C MET A 1 5.90 12.15 2.25
N ALA A 2 5.07 11.18 2.63
CA ALA A 2 4.57 10.22 1.67
C ALA A 2 3.59 10.89 0.68
N SER A 3 3.80 10.62 -0.60
CA SER A 3 2.90 11.01 -1.67
C SER A 3 1.61 10.19 -1.63
N LYS A 4 0.54 10.71 -2.25
CA LYS A 4 -0.71 9.97 -2.45
C LYS A 4 -0.49 8.60 -3.12
N GLN A 5 0.48 8.52 -4.03
CA GLN A 5 0.82 7.27 -4.70
C GLN A 5 1.50 6.27 -3.76
N GLU A 6 2.39 6.72 -2.88
CA GLU A 6 3.02 5.86 -1.88
C GLU A 6 1.99 5.34 -0.87
N VAL A 7 1.09 6.20 -0.38
CA VAL A 7 0.00 5.78 0.52
C VAL A 7 -0.94 4.78 -0.17
N LYS A 8 -1.26 4.99 -1.45
CA LYS A 8 -2.03 4.03 -2.25
C LYS A 8 -1.32 2.69 -2.38
N LYS A 9 -0.01 2.69 -2.68
CA LYS A 9 0.79 1.45 -2.75
C LYS A 9 0.80 0.75 -1.40
N TYR A 10 1.03 1.48 -0.31
CA TYR A 10 0.97 0.96 1.06
C TYR A 10 -0.35 0.22 1.29
N LEU A 11 -1.50 0.87 1.10
CA LEU A 11 -2.80 0.21 1.26
C LEU A 11 -2.96 -1.03 0.37
N ALA A 12 -2.52 -0.97 -0.89
CA ALA A 12 -2.63 -2.11 -1.81
C ALA A 12 -1.90 -3.36 -1.29
N HIS A 13 -0.73 -3.19 -0.68
CA HIS A 13 0.01 -4.34 -0.15
C HIS A 13 -0.66 -4.90 1.11
N TRP A 14 -1.19 -4.04 1.97
CA TRP A 14 -1.88 -4.49 3.18
C TRP A 14 -3.21 -5.18 2.88
N PHE A 15 -3.98 -4.70 1.91
CA PHE A 15 -5.18 -5.41 1.44
C PHE A 15 -4.87 -6.80 0.86
N GLN A 16 -3.70 -6.99 0.23
CA GLN A 16 -3.26 -8.30 -0.25
C GLN A 16 -2.95 -9.28 0.90
N LEU A 17 -2.68 -8.78 2.11
CA LEU A 17 -2.55 -9.58 3.33
C LEU A 17 -3.89 -9.81 4.04
N GLY A 18 -5.00 -9.31 3.48
CA GLY A 18 -6.35 -9.41 4.05
C GLY A 18 -6.67 -8.34 5.09
N MET A 19 -5.78 -7.36 5.30
CA MET A 19 -6.01 -6.25 6.22
C MET A 19 -7.05 -5.29 5.66
N VAL A 20 -7.90 -4.73 6.51
CA VAL A 20 -9.00 -3.86 6.08
C VAL A 20 -8.81 -2.42 6.53
N VAL A 21 -9.49 -1.48 5.86
CA VAL A 21 -9.53 -0.08 6.29
C VAL A 21 -10.83 0.16 7.06
N VAL A 22 -10.70 0.64 8.29
CA VAL A 22 -11.80 0.79 9.24
C VAL A 22 -12.04 2.27 9.54
N PRO A 23 -13.29 2.73 9.60
CA PRO A 23 -13.63 4.07 10.05
C PRO A 23 -13.69 4.18 11.58
N SER A 24 -13.27 5.32 12.13
CA SER A 24 -13.25 5.63 13.57
C SER A 24 -14.63 5.78 14.19
N ARG A 25 -15.66 6.07 13.39
CA ARG A 25 -17.03 6.34 13.86
C ARG A 25 -18.06 5.40 13.24
N GLY A 26 -17.90 4.09 13.46
CA GLY A 26 -18.94 3.08 13.18
C GLY A 26 -19.44 3.03 11.74
N GLY A 27 -18.59 3.39 10.77
CA GLY A 27 -18.90 3.38 9.35
C GLY A 27 -18.64 2.03 8.67
N ILE A 28 -18.67 2.05 7.34
CA ILE A 28 -18.42 0.87 6.50
C ILE A 28 -16.92 0.57 6.46
N THR A 29 -16.54 -0.64 6.85
CA THR A 29 -15.20 -1.19 6.64
C THR A 29 -14.95 -1.42 5.15
N LEU A 30 -13.83 -0.91 4.64
CA LEU A 30 -13.42 -1.07 3.25
C LEU A 30 -12.43 -2.23 3.14
N SER A 31 -12.82 -3.25 2.38
CA SER A 31 -12.01 -4.43 2.13
C SER A 31 -12.22 -4.90 0.68
N PRO A 32 -11.43 -4.40 -0.28
CA PRO A 32 -11.51 -4.88 -1.66
C PRO A 32 -11.12 -6.35 -1.72
N LYS A 33 -11.97 -7.20 -2.31
CA LYS A 33 -11.69 -8.63 -2.50
C LYS A 33 -10.56 -8.85 -3.50
N ILE A 34 -10.52 -8.03 -4.55
CA ILE A 34 -9.50 -8.09 -5.59
C ILE A 34 -8.75 -6.77 -5.57
N VAL A 35 -7.44 -6.80 -5.31
CA VAL A 35 -6.60 -5.59 -5.34
C VAL A 35 -6.03 -5.35 -6.74
N ILE A 36 -5.60 -6.41 -7.42
CA ILE A 36 -4.93 -6.35 -8.72
C ILE A 36 -5.76 -7.14 -9.74
N ALA A 37 -6.05 -6.52 -10.87
CA ALA A 37 -6.73 -7.15 -12.00
C ALA A 37 -5.85 -7.00 -13.25
N GLY A 38 -5.18 -8.09 -13.63
CA GLY A 38 -4.20 -8.08 -14.72
C GLY A 38 -2.98 -7.21 -14.38
N GLY A 39 -2.65 -6.27 -15.26
CA GLY A 39 -1.50 -5.35 -15.09
C GLY A 39 -1.83 -4.03 -14.39
N LYS A 40 -3.01 -3.89 -13.77
CA LYS A 40 -3.49 -2.67 -13.12
C LYS A 40 -4.17 -2.97 -11.80
N TYR A 41 -4.37 -1.94 -10.99
CA TYR A 41 -5.27 -2.03 -9.85
C TYR A 41 -6.70 -2.35 -10.31
N SER A 42 -7.41 -3.15 -9.53
CA SER A 42 -8.80 -3.46 -9.82
C SER A 42 -9.68 -2.22 -9.67
N LYS A 43 -10.84 -2.22 -10.34
CA LYS A 43 -11.83 -1.14 -10.14
C LYS A 43 -12.31 -1.07 -8.69
N GLU A 44 -12.42 -2.21 -8.02
CA GLU A 44 -12.85 -2.31 -6.62
C GLU A 44 -11.87 -1.58 -5.70
N PHE A 45 -10.57 -1.85 -5.83
CA PHE A 45 -9.53 -1.16 -5.06
C PHE A 45 -9.47 0.33 -5.40
N GLU A 46 -9.60 0.71 -6.68
CA GLU A 46 -9.64 2.12 -7.07
C GLU A 46 -10.84 2.86 -6.45
N GLN A 47 -12.00 2.21 -6.36
CA GLN A 47 -13.17 2.77 -5.69
C GLN A 47 -12.94 2.92 -4.18
N CYS A 48 -12.38 1.91 -3.51
CA CYS A 48 -12.00 2.02 -2.11
C CYS A 48 -11.02 3.18 -1.88
N TRP A 49 -9.98 3.27 -2.71
CA TRP A 49 -9.01 4.38 -2.66
C TRP A 49 -9.69 5.74 -2.84
N GLN A 50 -10.56 5.89 -3.84
CA GLN A 50 -11.31 7.11 -4.09
C GLN A 50 -12.23 7.49 -2.92
N GLN A 51 -12.91 6.53 -2.31
CA GLN A 51 -13.76 6.76 -1.14
C GLN A 51 -12.93 7.27 0.05
N VAL A 52 -11.76 6.67 0.29
CA VAL A 52 -10.85 7.10 1.35
C VAL A 52 -10.42 8.56 1.11
N ILE A 53 -9.88 8.89 -0.06
CA ILE A 53 -9.32 10.24 -0.31
C ILE A 53 -10.36 11.34 -0.53
N SER A 54 -11.57 11.00 -1.02
CA SER A 54 -12.61 11.99 -1.34
C SER A 54 -13.53 12.29 -0.17
N SER A 55 -13.60 11.40 0.82
CA SER A 55 -14.41 11.64 2.00
C SER A 55 -13.83 12.82 2.79
N PRO A 56 -14.62 13.85 3.15
CA PRO A 56 -14.20 14.88 4.10
C PRO A 56 -13.81 14.30 5.47
N ARG A 57 -14.24 13.06 5.74
CA ARG A 57 -13.87 12.22 6.88
C ARG A 57 -12.67 11.33 6.59
N THR A 58 -11.79 11.67 5.65
CA THR A 58 -10.49 10.98 5.48
C THR A 58 -9.74 10.86 6.81
N LYS A 59 -9.98 11.85 7.69
CA LYS A 59 -9.49 11.95 9.07
C LYS A 59 -9.92 10.79 9.98
N ASP A 60 -10.87 9.97 9.55
CA ASP A 60 -11.45 8.92 10.37
C ASP A 60 -11.08 7.51 9.91
N TYR A 61 -10.42 7.32 8.76
CA TYR A 61 -10.04 5.98 8.31
C TYR A 61 -8.64 5.62 8.79
N TYR A 62 -8.51 4.44 9.40
CA TYR A 62 -7.23 3.82 9.77
C TYR A 62 -7.14 2.44 9.14
N LEU A 63 -5.91 1.96 9.01
CA LEU A 63 -5.67 0.57 8.61
C LEU A 63 -5.79 -0.31 9.85
N GLU A 64 -6.46 -1.45 9.72
CA GLU A 64 -6.63 -2.38 10.82
C GLU A 64 -5.28 -2.76 11.45
N GLY A 65 -5.23 -2.76 12.78
CA GLY A 65 -4.01 -3.04 13.53
C GLY A 65 -2.98 -1.90 13.57
N THR A 66 -3.32 -0.71 13.06
CA THR A 66 -2.45 0.48 13.11
C THR A 66 -3.16 1.65 13.80
N ASP A 67 -2.38 2.55 14.38
CA ASP A 67 -2.92 3.68 15.16
C ASP A 67 -3.12 4.94 14.30
N GLN A 68 -2.39 5.05 13.19
CA GLN A 68 -2.40 6.22 12.34
C GLN A 68 -3.52 6.19 11.30
N THR A 69 -4.14 7.35 11.13
CA THR A 69 -5.15 7.57 10.10
C THR A 69 -4.49 7.71 8.72
N ILE A 70 -5.24 7.37 7.68
CA ILE A 70 -4.77 7.54 6.30
C ILE A 70 -4.52 9.02 5.98
N ASN A 71 -5.26 9.93 6.62
CA ASN A 71 -5.01 11.37 6.48
C ASN A 71 -3.68 11.79 7.10
N GLU A 72 -3.28 11.22 8.24
CA GLU A 72 -1.97 11.48 8.84
C GLU A 72 -0.84 11.00 7.94
N LEU A 73 -0.98 9.84 7.29
CA LEU A 73 -0.02 9.34 6.31
C LEU A 73 0.21 10.28 5.13
N LEU A 74 -0.75 11.15 4.82
CA LEU A 74 -0.64 12.16 3.76
C LEU A 74 0.02 13.46 4.23
N THR A 75 0.37 13.57 5.52
CA THR A 75 1.07 14.74 6.07
C THR A 75 2.59 14.58 5.98
N PRO A 76 3.36 15.67 6.07
CA PRO A 76 4.82 15.60 6.12
C PRO A 76 5.39 14.90 7.35
N ALA A 77 4.57 14.61 8.37
CA ALA A 77 5.01 13.95 9.59
C ALA A 77 5.27 12.45 9.40
N TRP A 78 4.85 11.88 8.27
CA TRP A 78 4.94 10.46 7.97
C TRP A 78 5.67 10.18 6.65
N GLU A 79 6.37 9.06 6.65
CA GLU A 79 7.06 8.45 5.53
C GLU A 79 6.64 7.00 5.40
N ILE A 80 6.63 6.50 4.17
CA ILE A 80 6.42 5.08 3.89
C ILE A 80 7.77 4.51 3.52
N VAL A 81 8.26 3.61 4.35
CA VAL A 81 9.58 2.97 4.20
C VAL A 81 9.41 1.47 4.06
N GLU A 82 10.38 0.81 3.46
CA GLU A 82 10.40 -0.64 3.39
C GLU A 82 10.86 -1.23 4.73
N CYS A 83 10.10 -2.21 5.25
CA CYS A 83 10.54 -2.96 6.41
C CYS A 83 11.85 -3.71 6.10
N SER A 84 12.86 -3.53 6.96
CA SER A 84 14.17 -4.20 6.83
C SER A 84 14.11 -5.73 6.91
N ARG A 85 13.03 -6.31 7.44
CA ARG A 85 12.85 -7.77 7.59
C ARG A 85 12.13 -8.43 6.43
N CYS A 86 11.16 -7.75 5.81
CA CYS A 86 10.26 -8.37 4.83
C CYS A 86 9.92 -7.48 3.63
N ASN A 87 10.57 -6.32 3.49
CA ASN A 87 10.38 -5.32 2.43
C ASN A 87 8.96 -4.75 2.31
N MET A 88 8.09 -5.08 3.25
CA MET A 88 6.72 -4.62 3.31
C MET A 88 6.69 -3.11 3.60
N PRO A 89 5.95 -2.27 2.84
CA PRO A 89 5.84 -0.86 3.15
C PRO A 89 5.14 -0.66 4.49
N ILE A 90 5.82 0.06 5.38
CA ILE A 90 5.36 0.45 6.71
C ILE A 90 5.32 1.96 6.81
N ALA A 91 4.34 2.48 7.56
CA ALA A 91 4.33 3.88 7.93
C ALA A 91 5.35 4.12 9.05
N MET A 92 6.11 5.21 8.95
CA MET A 92 7.08 5.65 9.96
C MET A 92 6.97 7.15 10.16
N HIS A 93 7.10 7.61 11.40
CA HIS A 93 7.24 9.04 11.66
C HIS A 93 8.56 9.58 11.10
N SER A 94 8.50 10.72 10.40
CA SER A 94 9.70 11.41 9.89
C SER A 94 10.59 11.96 11.01
N LYS A 95 10.04 12.15 12.22
CA LYS A 95 10.76 12.60 13.42
C LYS A 95 10.19 11.89 14.65
N GLY A 96 11.07 11.41 15.52
CA GLY A 96 10.68 10.72 16.76
C GLY A 96 10.98 9.23 16.71
N MET A 97 10.34 8.46 17.60
CA MET A 97 10.51 7.00 17.63
C MET A 97 9.82 6.34 16.44
N PRO A 98 10.41 5.29 15.85
CA PRO A 98 9.81 4.55 14.75
C PRO A 98 8.54 3.82 15.23
N THR A 99 7.55 3.75 14.37
CA THR A 99 6.34 2.96 14.59
C THR A 99 6.62 1.49 14.24
N GLU A 100 6.38 0.59 15.19
CA GLU A 100 6.81 -0.82 15.08
C GLU A 100 5.84 -1.74 14.33
N ILE A 101 4.83 -1.19 13.65
CA ILE A 101 3.70 -1.99 13.17
C ILE A 101 3.98 -2.53 11.76
N CYS A 102 4.89 -3.51 11.69
CA CYS A 102 5.08 -4.36 10.51
C CYS A 102 4.23 -5.63 10.63
N PRO A 103 3.56 -6.11 9.56
CA PRO A 103 2.93 -7.43 9.53
C PRO A 103 3.84 -8.57 10.01
N CYS A 104 5.13 -8.45 9.76
CA CYS A 104 6.16 -9.38 10.19
C CYS A 104 6.40 -9.46 11.70
N HIS A 105 5.85 -8.53 12.48
CA HIS A 105 5.92 -8.55 13.93
C HIS A 105 4.75 -9.33 14.55
N TYR A 106 3.54 -9.20 13.99
CA TYR A 106 2.32 -9.71 14.61
C TYR A 106 1.65 -10.86 13.86
N LEU A 107 1.87 -11.03 12.55
CA LEU A 107 1.37 -12.18 11.80
C LEU A 107 2.36 -13.34 11.90
N LYS A 108 1.99 -14.39 12.64
CA LYS A 108 2.82 -15.61 12.81
C LYS A 108 3.18 -16.29 11.48
N THR A 109 2.34 -16.13 10.47
CA THR A 109 2.50 -16.75 9.15
C THR A 109 3.22 -15.83 8.15
N TRP A 110 3.71 -14.67 8.56
CA TRP A 110 4.41 -13.71 7.70
C TRP A 110 5.86 -13.49 8.16
N PRO A 111 6.85 -13.36 7.27
CA PRO A 111 6.75 -13.45 5.80
C PRO A 111 6.48 -14.88 5.32
N ASN A 112 5.48 -15.03 4.45
CA ASN A 112 5.18 -16.31 3.82
C ASN A 112 5.89 -16.40 2.47
N THR A 113 6.80 -17.36 2.32
CA THR A 113 7.51 -17.63 1.06
C THR A 113 6.78 -18.62 0.14
N ASP A 114 5.73 -19.28 0.63
CA ASP A 114 4.94 -20.25 -0.13
C ASP A 114 3.93 -19.55 -1.07
N VAL A 115 3.66 -18.27 -0.84
CA VAL A 115 2.81 -17.43 -1.69
C VAL A 115 3.57 -16.20 -2.18
N PRO A 116 3.22 -15.65 -3.35
CA PRO A 116 3.82 -14.42 -3.84
C PRO A 116 3.63 -13.29 -2.82
N SER A 117 4.71 -12.58 -2.51
CA SER A 117 4.62 -11.40 -1.66
C SER A 117 3.68 -10.34 -2.24
N PRO A 118 3.02 -9.52 -1.39
CA PRO A 118 2.25 -8.38 -1.83
C PRO A 118 3.04 -7.52 -2.80
N ARG A 119 2.41 -7.10 -3.89
CA ARG A 119 3.10 -6.40 -4.99
C ARG A 119 2.27 -5.24 -5.51
N CYS A 120 2.93 -4.37 -6.29
CA CYS A 120 2.23 -3.44 -7.16
C CYS A 120 1.79 -4.13 -8.46
N PRO A 121 0.74 -3.63 -9.13
CA PRO A 121 0.44 -4.03 -10.49
C PRO A 121 1.63 -3.70 -11.40
N VAL A 122 1.96 -4.64 -12.28
CA VAL A 122 3.02 -4.48 -13.28
C VAL A 122 2.37 -4.20 -14.62
N ASP A 123 2.57 -3.00 -15.16
CA ASP A 123 2.23 -2.73 -16.56
C ASP A 123 3.31 -3.33 -17.45
N SER A 124 3.11 -4.60 -17.79
CA SER A 124 4.07 -5.38 -18.58
C SER A 124 4.33 -4.75 -19.95
N ARG A 125 3.42 -3.96 -20.52
CA ARG A 125 3.64 -3.33 -21.84
C ARG A 125 4.62 -2.17 -21.76
N VAL A 126 4.46 -1.28 -20.78
CA VAL A 126 5.41 -0.19 -20.55
C VAL A 126 6.78 -0.75 -20.17
N HIS A 127 6.80 -1.77 -19.31
CA HIS A 127 8.04 -2.42 -18.89
C HIS A 127 8.74 -3.14 -20.05
N LEU A 128 8.00 -3.87 -20.89
CA LEU A 128 8.53 -4.51 -22.09
C LEU A 128 9.02 -3.48 -23.11
N GLN A 129 8.29 -2.38 -23.31
CA GLN A 129 8.73 -1.30 -24.20
C GLN A 129 10.03 -0.66 -23.71
N TYR A 130 10.17 -0.45 -22.40
CA TYR A 130 11.41 0.01 -21.80
C TYR A 130 12.56 -0.97 -22.03
N ILE A 131 12.33 -2.27 -21.82
CA ILE A 131 13.33 -3.32 -22.07
C ILE A 131 13.74 -3.33 -23.56
N CYS A 132 12.76 -3.33 -24.48
CA CYS A 132 13.01 -3.27 -25.93
C CYS A 132 13.84 -2.06 -26.31
N ASN A 133 13.44 -0.86 -25.87
CA ASN A 133 14.16 0.38 -26.16
C ASN A 133 15.61 0.32 -25.66
N ARG A 134 15.83 -0.24 -24.46
CA ARG A 134 17.17 -0.40 -23.86
C ARG A 134 18.04 -1.43 -24.57
N LEU A 135 17.45 -2.45 -25.18
CA LEU A 135 18.17 -3.44 -25.97
C LEU A 135 18.55 -2.88 -27.35
N VAL A 136 17.66 -2.14 -28.00
CA VAL A 136 17.93 -1.50 -29.29
C VAL A 136 19.05 -0.46 -29.18
N THR A 137 19.08 0.35 -28.11
CA THR A 137 20.13 1.35 -27.88
C THR A 137 21.49 0.80 -27.47
N LYS A 138 21.60 -0.51 -27.15
CA LYS A 138 22.87 -1.18 -26.87
C LYS A 138 23.48 -1.89 -28.10
N ILE A 139 22.71 -2.03 -29.18
CA ILE A 139 23.11 -2.72 -30.40
C ILE A 139 23.51 -1.70 -31.50
N MET A 140 23.14 -0.43 -31.36
CA MET A 140 23.73 0.72 -32.07
C MET A 140 24.91 1.29 -31.30
#